data_AF-A0A519YVM8-F1
#
_entry.id   AF-A0A519YVM8-F1
#
_cell.length_a   1.000
_cell.length_b   1.000
_cell.length_c   1.000
_cell.angle_alpha   90.00
_cell.angle_beta   90.00
_cell.angle_gamma   90.00
#
_symmetry.space_group_name_H-M   'P 1'
#
loop_
_entity.id
_entity.type
_entity.pdbx_description
1 polymer ?
#
loop_
_entity_poly.entity_id
_entity_poly.type
_entity_poly.pdbx_seq_one_letter_code
_entity_poly.pdbx_strand_id
1 'polypeptide(L)'
;RYMPAVAFVPLVMVWVGIDEGAKIAIIFIGTFFQMVLMVAEDVRRVPLPQIEAAQTMGATRIEILEKVIVPSVKPALLDTLRITMGWAWTYLVVAELVAANSGLGYAILKAQRFLQTDKIFAGILLIGVIGLLIDQVFRLAHRQAFPWLHVRG
;
A
#
# COMPACT_ATOMS: atom_id res chain seq x y z
N ARG A 1 4.40 -14.62 2.62
CA ARG A 1 5.13 -13.38 2.95
C ARG A 1 6.08 -12.91 1.84
N TYR A 2 6.49 -13.77 0.88
CA TYR A 2 7.38 -13.36 -0.22
C TYR A 2 6.91 -13.96 -1.55
N MET A 3 5.90 -13.36 -2.18
CA MET A 3 5.75 -13.55 -3.62
C MET A 3 6.44 -12.35 -4.28
N PRO A 4 7.54 -12.55 -5.01
CA PRO A 4 8.21 -11.46 -5.70
C PRO A 4 7.30 -10.98 -6.83
N ALA A 5 6.53 -9.92 -6.60
CA ALA A 5 5.61 -9.33 -7.59
C ALA A 5 6.32 -9.07 -8.92
N VAL A 6 7.59 -8.70 -8.83
CA VAL A 6 8.48 -8.42 -9.96
C VAL A 6 8.72 -9.66 -10.85
N ALA A 7 8.68 -10.87 -10.29
CA ALA A 7 8.83 -12.10 -11.07
C ALA A 7 7.62 -12.36 -12.00
N PHE A 8 6.45 -11.77 -11.69
CA PHE A 8 5.25 -11.89 -12.51
C PHE A 8 5.21 -10.89 -13.65
N VAL A 9 6.15 -9.94 -13.73
CA VAL A 9 6.14 -8.87 -14.75
C VAL A 9 6.02 -9.43 -16.19
N PRO A 10 6.82 -10.41 -16.63
CA PRO A 10 6.70 -10.93 -18.00
C PRO A 10 5.34 -11.61 -18.26
N LEU A 11 4.81 -12.33 -17.26
CA LEU A 11 3.52 -13.01 -17.38
C LEU A 11 2.37 -12.01 -17.49
N VAL A 12 2.36 -10.99 -16.62
CA VAL A 12 1.36 -9.93 -16.61
C VAL A 12 1.40 -9.15 -17.93
N MET A 13 2.58 -8.89 -18.47
CA MET A 13 2.71 -8.22 -19.78
C MET A 13 2.09 -9.02 -20.92
N VAL A 14 2.24 -10.35 -20.95
CA VAL A 14 1.66 -11.20 -22.00
C VAL A 14 0.14 -11.27 -21.89
N TRP A 15 -0.40 -11.26 -20.67
CA TRP A 15 -1.84 -11.37 -20.42
C TRP A 15 -2.59 -10.04 -20.56
N VAL A 16 -2.05 -8.97 -19.98
CA VAL A 16 -2.73 -7.68 -19.80
C VAL A 16 -2.22 -6.62 -20.79
N GLY A 17 -1.06 -6.85 -21.42
CA GLY A 17 -0.40 -5.90 -22.31
C GLY A 17 0.68 -5.07 -21.62
N ILE A 18 1.20 -4.04 -22.30
CA ILE A 18 2.35 -3.21 -21.85
C ILE A 18 1.87 -1.81 -21.42
N ASP A 19 0.58 -1.68 -21.11
CA ASP A 19 -0.06 -0.40 -20.81
C ASP A 19 -0.28 -0.24 -19.30
N GLU A 20 -1.15 0.69 -18.90
CA GLU A 20 -1.47 0.97 -17.50
C GLU A 20 -1.98 -0.27 -16.73
N GLY A 21 -2.71 -1.16 -17.41
CA GLY A 21 -3.24 -2.39 -16.81
C GLY A 21 -2.15 -3.29 -16.22
N ALA A 22 -0.98 -3.36 -16.84
CA ALA A 22 0.13 -4.17 -16.35
C ALA A 22 0.66 -3.64 -15.02
N LYS A 23 0.82 -2.32 -14.92
CA LYS A 23 1.29 -1.65 -13.70
C LYS A 23 0.35 -1.92 -12.55
N ILE A 24 -0.96 -1.76 -12.78
CA ILE A 24 -2.00 -2.00 -11.77
C ILE A 24 -1.97 -3.47 -11.31
N ALA A 25 -1.87 -4.42 -12.24
CA ALA A 25 -1.83 -5.84 -11.91
C ALA A 25 -0.58 -6.22 -11.08
N ILE A 26 0.59 -5.69 -11.45
CA ILE A 26 1.85 -5.91 -10.70
C ILE A 26 1.73 -5.37 -9.28
N ILE A 27 1.24 -4.14 -9.13
CA ILE A 27 1.03 -3.53 -7.81
C ILE A 27 0.05 -4.36 -6.99
N PHE A 28 -1.10 -4.72 -7.58
CA PHE A 28 -2.13 -5.52 -6.92
C PHE A 28 -1.57 -6.86 -6.42
N ILE A 29 -0.92 -7.63 -7.28
CA ILE A 29 -0.31 -8.91 -6.89
C ILE A 29 0.75 -8.71 -5.81
N GLY A 30 1.55 -7.65 -5.91
CA GLY A 30 2.62 -7.36 -4.95
C GLY A 30 2.15 -6.92 -3.57
N THR A 31 1.00 -6.23 -3.49
CA THR A 31 0.48 -5.70 -2.24
C THR A 31 -0.61 -6.55 -1.63
N PHE A 32 -1.47 -7.18 -2.43
CA PHE A 32 -2.69 -7.85 -1.97
C PHE A 32 -2.40 -8.95 -0.94
N PHE A 33 -1.51 -9.89 -1.27
CA PHE A 33 -1.26 -11.04 -0.41
C PHE A 33 -0.65 -10.65 0.94
N GLN A 34 0.21 -9.62 0.97
CA GLN A 34 0.72 -9.14 2.24
C GLN A 34 -0.33 -8.31 3.00
N MET A 35 -1.05 -7.43 2.30
CA MET A 35 -2.07 -6.58 2.91
C MET A 35 -3.10 -7.44 3.65
N VAL A 36 -3.57 -8.53 3.05
CA VAL A 36 -4.50 -9.47 3.67
C VAL A 36 -3.94 -10.05 4.98
N LEU A 37 -2.65 -10.40 5.02
CA LEU A 37 -2.00 -10.91 6.23
C LEU A 37 -1.89 -9.85 7.32
N MET A 38 -1.51 -8.62 6.96
CA MET A 38 -1.43 -7.50 7.91
C MET A 38 -2.80 -7.16 8.50
N VAL A 39 -3.83 -7.10 7.65
CA VAL A 39 -5.22 -6.90 8.08
C VAL A 39 -5.68 -8.01 9.03
N ALA A 40 -5.33 -9.27 8.74
CA ALA A 40 -5.65 -10.38 9.63
C ALA A 40 -4.95 -10.27 10.99
N GLU A 41 -3.71 -9.78 11.03
CA GLU A 41 -2.99 -9.50 12.28
C GLU A 41 -3.64 -8.34 13.05
N ASP A 42 -4.06 -7.28 12.37
CA ASP A 42 -4.74 -6.14 12.99
C ASP A 42 -6.06 -6.57 13.65
N VAL A 43 -6.83 -7.43 12.97
CA VAL A 43 -8.07 -7.98 13.51
C VAL A 43 -7.80 -8.88 14.72
N ARG A 44 -6.72 -9.66 14.72
CA ARG A 44 -6.34 -10.51 15.86
C ARG A 44 -5.89 -9.71 17.09
N ARG A 45 -5.48 -8.45 16.91
CA ARG A 45 -5.07 -7.55 18.01
C ARG A 45 -6.24 -6.89 18.74
N VAL A 46 -7.48 -7.07 18.28
CA VAL A 46 -8.65 -6.56 18.99
C VAL A 46 -8.71 -7.15 20.40
N PRO A 47 -8.87 -6.33 21.45
CA PRO A 47 -8.94 -6.83 22.82
C PRO A 47 -10.12 -7.78 22.99
N LEU A 48 -9.83 -9.00 23.43
CA LEU A 48 -10.84 -10.02 23.70
C LEU A 48 -11.96 -9.54 24.66
N PRO A 49 -11.69 -8.72 25.69
CA PRO A 49 -12.75 -8.21 26.57
C PRO A 49 -13.85 -7.42 25.86
N GLN A 50 -13.53 -6.73 24.75
CA GLN A 50 -14.55 -6.00 23.97
C GLN A 50 -15.51 -6.96 23.26
N ILE A 51 -14.99 -8.10 22.82
CA ILE A 51 -15.76 -9.16 22.16
C ILE A 51 -16.62 -9.89 23.19
N GLU A 52 -16.04 -10.25 24.34
CA GLU A 52 -16.75 -10.92 25.44
C GLU A 52 -17.89 -10.06 25.98
N ALA A 53 -17.66 -8.76 26.21
CA ALA A 53 -18.69 -7.83 26.67
C ALA A 53 -19.89 -7.75 25.70
N ALA A 54 -19.63 -7.71 24.39
CA ALA A 54 -20.69 -7.72 23.38
C ALA A 54 -21.46 -9.04 23.36
N GLN A 55 -20.77 -10.17 23.54
CA GLN A 55 -21.40 -11.49 23.66
C GLN A 55 -22.30 -11.58 24.91
N THR A 56 -21.87 -11.04 26.06
CA THR A 56 -22.70 -10.99 27.28
C THR A 56 -23.96 -10.13 27.09
N MET A 57 -23.91 -9.11 26.24
CA MET A 57 -25.09 -8.31 25.88
C MET A 57 -25.98 -8.98 24.81
N GLY A 58 -25.69 -10.21 24.41
CA GLY A 58 -26.49 -10.96 23.44
C GLY A 58 -26.25 -10.58 21.97
N ALA A 59 -25.14 -9.89 21.66
CA ALA A 59 -24.82 -9.49 20.29
C ALA A 59 -24.59 -10.71 19.39
N THR A 60 -25.15 -10.65 18.18
CA THR A 60 -24.94 -11.68 17.15
C THR A 60 -23.53 -11.58 16.53
N ARG A 61 -23.08 -12.62 15.81
CA ARG A 61 -21.75 -12.62 15.16
C ARG A 61 -21.53 -11.45 14.20
N ILE A 62 -22.58 -11.06 13.46
CA ILE A 62 -22.52 -9.95 12.51
C ILE A 62 -22.39 -8.62 13.27
N GLU A 63 -23.13 -8.47 14.37
CA GLU A 63 -23.05 -7.26 15.20
C GLU A 63 -21.69 -7.13 15.89
N ILE A 64 -21.10 -8.22 16.35
CA ILE A 64 -19.72 -8.22 16.87
C ILE A 64 -18.75 -7.77 15.79
N LEU A 65 -18.90 -8.27 14.55
CA LEU A 65 -18.04 -7.87 13.44
C LEU A 65 -18.17 -6.37 13.12
N GLU A 66 -19.40 -5.89 12.89
CA GLU A 66 -19.66 -4.53 12.40
C GLU A 66 -19.57 -3.45 13.49
N LYS A 67 -19.98 -3.76 14.73
CA LYS A 67 -20.08 -2.78 15.82
C LYS A 67 -18.90 -2.82 16.80
N VAL A 68 -18.13 -3.91 16.83
CA VAL A 68 -16.97 -4.06 17.75
C VAL A 68 -15.67 -4.18 16.97
N ILE A 69 -15.53 -5.22 16.14
CA ILE A 69 -14.25 -5.50 15.46
C ILE A 69 -13.90 -4.41 14.46
N VAL A 70 -14.80 -4.09 13.52
CA VAL A 70 -14.52 -3.10 12.47
C VAL A 70 -14.17 -1.72 13.07
N PRO A 71 -14.94 -1.15 14.02
CA PRO A 71 -14.59 0.12 14.65
C PRO A 71 -13.28 0.09 15.44
N SER A 72 -12.97 -1.02 16.12
CA SER A 72 -11.72 -1.15 16.89
C SER A 72 -10.48 -1.30 16.02
N VAL A 73 -10.59 -1.93 14.85
CA VAL A 73 -9.47 -2.18 13.92
C VAL A 73 -9.27 -1.04 12.93
N LYS A 74 -10.28 -0.20 12.68
CA LYS A 74 -10.23 0.96 11.77
C LYS A 74 -8.94 1.79 11.84
N PRO A 75 -8.41 2.17 13.03
CA PRO A 75 -7.14 2.89 13.14
C PRO A 75 -5.96 2.07 12.63
N ALA A 76 -5.83 0.83 13.07
CA ALA A 76 -4.76 -0.08 12.64
C ALA A 76 -4.82 -0.36 11.13
N LEU A 77 -6.02 -0.47 10.55
CA LEU A 77 -6.20 -0.64 9.10
C LEU A 77 -5.64 0.54 8.31
N LEU A 78 -5.84 1.77 8.76
CA LEU A 78 -5.27 2.93 8.06
C LEU A 78 -3.74 2.95 8.14
N ASP A 79 -3.15 2.53 9.26
CA ASP A 79 -1.70 2.36 9.37
C ASP A 79 -1.19 1.27 8.43
N THR A 80 -1.87 0.13 8.37
CA THR A 80 -1.56 -0.97 7.44
C THR A 80 -1.67 -0.53 5.97
N LEU A 81 -2.70 0.23 5.62
CA LEU A 81 -2.86 0.80 4.28
C LEU A 81 -1.72 1.75 3.94
N ARG A 82 -1.30 2.60 4.88
CA ARG A 82 -0.18 3.52 4.68
C ARG A 82 1.13 2.78 4.45
N ILE A 83 1.44 1.76 5.25
CA ILE A 83 2.63 0.92 5.04
C ILE A 83 2.59 0.28 3.67
N THR A 84 1.43 -0.28 3.30
CA THR A 84 1.26 -0.96 2.01
C THR A 84 1.34 0.01 0.83
N MET A 85 0.94 1.28 1.00
CA MET A 85 1.09 2.32 -0.02
C MET A 85 2.56 2.60 -0.35
N GLY A 86 3.45 2.60 0.66
CA GLY A 86 4.89 2.72 0.42
C GLY A 86 5.46 1.56 -0.41
N TRP A 87 4.87 0.37 -0.25
CA TRP A 87 5.25 -0.81 -1.01
C TRP A 87 4.70 -0.73 -2.44
N ALA A 88 3.44 -0.30 -2.59
CA ALA A 88 2.82 -0.02 -3.88
C ALA A 88 3.65 0.97 -4.70
N TRP A 89 4.16 2.02 -4.06
CA TRP A 89 5.05 3.01 -4.69
C TRP A 89 6.31 2.36 -5.26
N THR A 90 6.94 1.47 -4.49
CA THR A 90 8.13 0.75 -4.95
C THR A 90 7.81 -0.15 -6.15
N TYR A 91 6.69 -0.88 -6.11
CA TYR A 91 6.26 -1.71 -7.23
C TYR A 91 5.89 -0.90 -8.46
N LEU A 92 5.29 0.28 -8.32
CA LEU A 92 4.99 1.19 -9.41
C LEU A 92 6.29 1.57 -10.14
N VAL A 93 7.30 2.03 -9.41
CA VAL A 93 8.59 2.43 -9.99
C VAL A 93 9.24 1.25 -10.71
N VAL A 94 9.24 0.06 -10.11
CA VAL A 94 9.78 -1.16 -10.76
C VAL A 94 9.00 -1.52 -12.02
N ALA A 95 7.67 -1.43 -11.99
CA ALA A 95 6.83 -1.69 -13.16
C ALA A 95 7.11 -0.68 -14.29
N GLU A 96 7.30 0.60 -13.97
CA GLU A 96 7.67 1.63 -14.95
C GLU A 96 9.05 1.41 -15.57
N LEU A 97 9.99 0.85 -14.80
CA LEU A 97 11.32 0.53 -15.30
C LEU A 97 11.29 -0.65 -16.30
N VAL A 98 10.50 -1.68 -16.02
CA VAL A 98 10.56 -2.92 -16.82
C VAL A 98 9.61 -2.90 -18.02
N ALA A 99 8.42 -2.31 -17.84
CA ALA A 99 7.27 -2.59 -18.70
C ALA A 99 6.52 -1.34 -19.17
N ALA A 100 7.08 -0.13 -19.06
CA ALA A 100 6.40 1.08 -19.50
C ALA A 100 7.13 1.78 -20.65
N ASN A 101 6.34 2.38 -21.55
CA ASN A 101 6.81 3.29 -22.60
C ASN A 101 6.71 4.78 -22.20
N SER A 102 6.21 5.04 -21.00
CA SER A 102 6.04 6.38 -20.41
C SER A 102 6.08 6.27 -18.89
N GLY A 103 6.44 7.35 -18.20
CA GLY A 103 6.57 7.37 -16.73
C GLY A 103 7.94 7.86 -16.28
N LEU A 104 8.07 8.05 -14.96
CA LEU A 104 9.30 8.55 -14.34
C LEU A 104 10.40 7.48 -14.37
N GLY A 105 10.06 6.22 -14.10
CA GLY A 105 11.00 5.10 -14.23
C GLY A 105 11.54 4.98 -15.66
N TYR A 106 10.65 5.04 -16.65
CA TYR A 106 11.06 5.02 -18.06
C TYR A 106 11.99 6.18 -18.45
N ALA A 107 11.70 7.40 -17.96
CA ALA A 107 12.54 8.58 -18.21
C ALA A 107 13.97 8.41 -17.67
N ILE A 108 14.12 7.79 -16.50
CA ILE A 108 15.43 7.46 -15.91
C ILE A 108 16.18 6.46 -16.81
N LEU A 109 15.52 5.39 -17.27
CA LEU A 109 16.16 4.42 -18.17
C LEU A 109 16.57 5.04 -19.50
N LYS A 110 15.74 5.95 -20.03
CA LYS A 110 16.10 6.70 -21.24
C LYS A 110 17.35 7.56 -20.99
N ALA A 111 17.41 8.29 -19.87
CA ALA A 111 18.59 9.08 -19.51
C ALA A 111 19.84 8.22 -19.31
N GLN A 112 19.69 7.02 -18.71
CA GLN A 112 20.77 6.05 -18.55
C GLN A 112 21.35 5.59 -19.89
N ARG A 113 20.52 5.34 -20.91
CA ARG A 113 20.99 4.95 -22.26
C ARG A 113 21.87 6.03 -22.91
N PHE A 114 21.61 7.30 -22.61
CA PHE A 114 22.41 8.43 -23.11
C PHE A 114 23.51 8.88 -22.13
N LEU A 115 23.73 8.13 -21.03
CA LEU A 115 24.70 8.46 -19.97
C LEU A 115 24.52 9.88 -19.37
N GLN A 116 23.29 10.42 -19.41
CA GLN A 116 22.93 11.75 -18.89
C GLN A 116 22.70 11.66 -17.38
N THR A 117 23.81 11.66 -16.64
CA THR A 117 23.82 11.34 -15.21
C THR A 117 23.10 12.40 -14.38
N ASP A 118 23.21 13.66 -14.80
CA ASP A 118 22.45 14.82 -14.34
C ASP A 118 20.92 14.56 -14.35
N LYS A 119 20.39 13.99 -15.43
CA LYS A 119 18.95 13.67 -15.53
C LYS A 119 18.56 12.43 -14.72
N ILE A 120 19.46 11.45 -14.59
CA ILE A 120 19.24 10.28 -13.74
C ILE A 120 19.06 10.71 -12.28
N PHE A 121 19.98 11.54 -11.76
CA PHE A 121 19.88 12.06 -10.40
C PHE A 121 18.62 12.90 -10.19
N ALA A 122 18.29 13.78 -11.14
CA ALA A 122 17.05 14.56 -11.07
C ALA A 122 15.80 13.67 -11.03
N GLY A 123 15.76 12.61 -11.84
CA GLY A 123 14.65 11.65 -11.85
C GLY A 123 14.51 10.89 -10.53
N ILE A 124 15.62 10.38 -9.97
CA ILE A 124 15.62 9.68 -8.68
C ILE A 124 15.13 10.62 -7.56
N LEU A 125 15.63 11.85 -7.54
CA LEU A 125 15.20 12.86 -6.56
C LEU A 125 13.71 13.16 -6.68
N LEU A 126 13.20 13.31 -7.92
CA LEU A 126 11.78 13.57 -8.17
C LEU A 126 10.88 12.43 -7.70
N ILE A 127 11.25 11.17 -7.98
CA ILE A 127 10.53 9.98 -7.48
C ILE A 127 10.53 9.99 -5.94
N GLY A 128 11.67 10.27 -5.32
CA GLY A 128 11.78 10.37 -3.87
C GLY A 128 10.87 11.45 -3.27
N VAL A 129 10.87 12.64 -3.86
CA VAL A 129 10.02 13.76 -3.42
C VAL A 129 8.54 13.44 -3.57
N ILE A 130 8.12 12.87 -4.70
CA ILE A 130 6.71 12.49 -4.90
C ILE A 130 6.29 11.41 -3.89
N GLY A 131 7.12 10.39 -3.68
CA GLY A 131 6.85 9.36 -2.68
C GLY A 131 6.72 9.93 -1.27
N LEU A 132 7.59 10.88 -0.90
CA LEU A 132 7.52 11.58 0.40
C LEU A 132 6.27 12.45 0.52
N LEU A 133 5.88 13.17 -0.54
CA LEU A 133 4.65 13.96 -0.55
C LEU A 133 3.43 13.07 -0.37
N ILE A 134 3.38 11.93 -1.05
CA ILE A 134 2.29 10.95 -0.89
C ILE A 134 2.24 10.42 0.55
N ASP A 135 3.37 10.02 1.14
CA ASP A 135 3.41 9.58 2.55
C ASP A 135 2.91 10.67 3.51
N GLN A 136 3.29 11.92 3.28
CA GLN A 136 2.87 13.05 4.12
C GLN A 136 1.37 13.33 4.00
N VAL A 137 0.81 13.26 2.79
CA VAL A 137 -0.64 13.39 2.57
C VAL A 137 -1.39 12.27 3.31
N PHE A 138 -0.93 11.03 3.21
CA PHE A 138 -1.52 9.90 3.94
C PHE A 138 -1.40 10.07 5.46
N ARG A 139 -0.26 10.57 5.95
CA ARG A 139 -0.07 10.85 7.39
C ARG A 139 -1.03 11.93 7.89
N LEU A 140 -1.22 13.00 7.13
CA LEU A 140 -2.16 14.07 7.47
C LEU A 140 -3.60 13.58 7.45
N ALA A 141 -3.97 12.80 6.42
CA ALA A 141 -5.28 12.16 6.33
C ALA A 141 -5.55 11.23 7.52
N HIS A 142 -4.55 10.43 7.92
CA HIS A 142 -4.63 9.57 9.09
C HIS A 142 -4.87 10.38 10.38
N ARG A 143 -4.10 11.45 10.58
CA ARG A 143 -4.22 12.31 11.76
C ARG A 143 -5.56 13.03 11.83
N GLN A 144 -6.12 13.45 10.69
CA GLN A 144 -7.45 14.05 10.62
C GLN A 144 -8.58 13.04 10.83
N ALA A 145 -8.43 11.81 10.36
CA ALA A 145 -9.44 10.76 10.53
C ALA A 145 -9.52 10.25 11.98
N PHE A 146 -8.40 10.26 12.71
CA PHE A 146 -8.32 9.73 14.08
C PHE A 146 -7.63 10.69 15.08
N PRO A 147 -8.21 11.87 15.33
CA PRO A 147 -7.64 12.84 16.27
C PRO A 147 -7.59 12.28 17.70
N TRP A 148 -8.53 11.40 18.08
CA TRP A 148 -8.63 10.86 19.45
C TRP A 148 -7.51 9.87 19.83
N LEU A 149 -6.79 9.29 18.87
CA LEU A 149 -5.62 8.47 19.17
C LEU A 149 -4.40 9.28 19.61
N HIS A 150 -4.33 10.55 19.20
CA HIS A 150 -3.18 11.43 19.48
C HIS A 150 -3.39 12.32 20.71
N VAL A 151 -4.57 12.28 21.35
CA VAL A 151 -4.93 13.11 22.51
C VAL A 151 -4.59 12.42 23.85
N ARG A 152 -4.19 11.15 23.84
CA ARG A 152 -3.66 10.45 25.03
C ARG A 152 -2.14 10.24 24.90
N GLY A 153 -1.40 11.34 25.02
CA GLY A 153 0.03 11.36 25.31
C GLY A 153 0.26 12.08 26.63
#